data_AF-A0A0L0VG05-F1
#
_entry.id   AF-A0A0L0VG05-F1
#
_cell.length_a   1.000
_cell.length_b   1.000
_cell.length_c   1.000
_cell.angle_alpha   90.00
_cell.angle_beta   90.00
_cell.angle_gamma   90.00
#
_symmetry.space_group_name_H-M   'P 1'
#
loop_
_entity.id
_entity.type
_entity.pdbx_description
1 polymer ?
#
loop_
_entity_poly.entity_id
_entity_poly.type
_entity_poly.pdbx_seq_one_letter_code
_entity_poly.pdbx_strand_id
1 'polypeptide(L)'
;MDGQQGRITSQSMDDSDGDYEDVNYSEGGSDLDGYPLKEDAVYNITEEDGFQLAPIEGYRLDQIIEGYRLDQIIEGYRLDQIIEGYHLDQIIEGYRLDQIIEGYRLDQIIKGYRLDQIIEGYCLDQIIEGYHLDQITRGETDKEADN
;
A
#
# COMPACT_ATOMS: atom_id res chain seq x y z
N MET A 1 15.11 3.83 24.84
CA MET A 1 15.23 3.35 23.45
C MET A 1 14.23 4.18 22.72
N ASP A 2 14.73 5.16 21.97
CA ASP A 2 13.92 6.19 21.33
C ASP A 2 13.06 5.49 20.28
N GLY A 3 11.75 5.45 20.51
CA GLY A 3 10.80 4.94 19.55
C GLY A 3 10.84 5.85 18.32
N GLN A 4 11.25 5.31 17.18
CA GLN A 4 11.19 6.03 15.94
C GLN A 4 9.72 6.18 15.54
N GLN A 5 9.34 7.42 15.23
CA GLN A 5 8.03 7.79 14.72
C GLN A 5 8.16 7.82 13.20
N GLY A 6 7.35 7.08 12.46
CA GLY A 6 7.39 7.23 11.01
C GLY A 6 6.72 8.49 10.53
N ARG A 7 6.82 8.63 9.21
CA ARG A 7 6.74 9.90 8.51
C ARG A 7 5.86 9.71 7.30
N ILE A 8 4.93 10.64 7.10
CA ILE A 8 4.08 10.71 5.92
C ILE A 8 4.40 12.03 5.19
N THR A 9 4.79 11.94 3.93
CA THR A 9 4.88 13.12 3.06
C THR A 9 3.90 12.98 1.92
N SER A 10 3.28 14.09 1.52
CA SER A 10 2.31 14.07 0.43
C SER A 10 2.50 15.23 -0.53
N GLN A 11 2.27 14.98 -1.80
CA GLN A 11 2.24 16.01 -2.86
C GLN A 11 0.82 16.09 -3.42
N SER A 12 0.26 17.30 -3.54
CA SER A 12 -1.02 17.51 -4.23
C SER A 12 -0.82 18.28 -5.53
N MET A 13 -1.53 17.88 -6.58
CA MET A 13 -1.69 18.71 -7.79
C MET A 13 -2.74 19.78 -7.52
N ASP A 14 -2.39 21.07 -7.69
CA ASP A 14 -3.39 22.13 -7.80
C ASP A 14 -3.76 22.29 -9.28
N ASP A 15 -5.04 22.54 -9.58
CA ASP A 15 -5.58 22.75 -10.94
C ASP A 15 -5.04 24.03 -11.62
N SER A 16 -4.08 24.69 -10.98
CA SER A 16 -3.48 25.96 -11.34
C SER A 16 -2.02 25.75 -11.75
N ASP A 17 -1.78 25.50 -13.04
CA ASP A 17 -0.45 25.54 -13.69
C ASP A 17 0.74 25.01 -12.86
N GLY A 18 0.84 23.68 -12.71
CA GLY A 18 2.12 22.95 -12.73
C GLY A 18 3.05 23.00 -11.52
N ASP A 19 2.68 23.65 -10.42
CA ASP A 19 3.51 23.69 -9.21
C ASP A 19 3.02 22.65 -8.18
N TYR A 20 3.76 21.54 -8.05
CA TYR A 20 3.56 20.58 -6.96
C TYR A 20 3.98 21.22 -5.64
N GLU A 21 3.06 21.35 -4.69
CA GLU A 21 3.42 21.73 -3.32
C GLU A 21 3.75 20.48 -2.50
N ASP A 22 5.00 20.40 -2.03
CA ASP A 22 5.44 19.42 -1.04
C ASP A 22 4.83 19.75 0.33
N VAL A 23 3.80 19.01 0.73
CA VAL A 23 3.20 19.15 2.06
C VAL A 23 3.78 18.06 2.98
N ASN A 24 4.69 18.47 3.86
CA ASN A 24 5.26 17.59 4.88
C ASN A 24 4.30 17.48 6.07
N TYR A 25 3.64 16.33 6.25
CA TYR A 25 2.89 16.02 7.46
C TYR A 25 3.79 15.28 8.44
N SER A 26 4.46 16.02 9.33
CA SER A 26 5.36 15.43 10.32
C SER A 26 4.94 15.81 11.72
N GLU A 27 4.03 15.08 12.35
CA GLU A 27 3.97 14.99 13.81
C GLU A 27 3.56 13.59 14.27
N GLY A 28 4.35 13.06 15.22
CA GLY A 28 4.12 11.76 15.83
C GLY A 28 2.93 11.72 16.77
N GLY A 29 2.28 10.57 16.77
CA GLY A 29 1.15 10.24 17.63
C GLY A 29 0.39 9.07 17.00
N SER A 30 0.02 8.10 17.81
CA SER A 30 -0.59 6.80 17.50
C SER A 30 -1.93 6.83 16.75
N ASP A 31 -2.38 7.99 16.30
CA ASP A 31 -3.75 8.19 15.87
C ASP A 31 -3.73 8.64 14.39
N LEU A 32 -3.44 7.68 13.51
CA LEU A 32 -3.65 7.83 12.06
C LEU A 32 -5.14 7.79 11.69
N ASP A 33 -6.00 7.60 12.69
CA ASP A 33 -7.46 7.66 12.58
C ASP A 33 -7.89 9.08 12.15
N GLY A 34 -8.13 9.25 10.84
CA GLY A 34 -9.09 10.25 10.37
C GLY A 34 -8.56 11.44 9.57
N TYR A 35 -7.38 11.37 8.95
CA TYR A 35 -7.03 12.34 7.91
C TYR A 35 -7.49 11.83 6.53
N PRO A 36 -8.52 12.45 5.90
CA PRO A 36 -8.87 12.11 4.53
C PRO A 36 -7.70 12.49 3.62
N LEU A 37 -7.14 11.49 2.96
CA LEU A 37 -6.17 11.71 1.90
C LEU A 37 -6.87 12.45 0.75
N LYS A 38 -6.19 13.42 0.14
CA LYS A 38 -6.76 14.23 -0.92
C LYS A 38 -6.93 13.38 -2.17
N GLU A 39 -8.00 13.66 -2.91
CA GLU A 39 -8.13 13.18 -4.28
C GLU A 39 -6.91 13.65 -5.09
N ASP A 40 -6.30 12.74 -5.85
CA ASP A 40 -5.20 13.01 -6.78
C ASP A 40 -3.90 13.48 -6.09
N ALA A 41 -3.52 12.79 -5.00
CA ALA A 41 -2.28 13.04 -4.27
C ALA A 41 -1.33 11.83 -4.27
N VAL A 42 -0.02 12.14 -4.22
CA VAL A 42 1.06 11.16 -4.06
C VAL A 42 1.44 11.09 -2.59
N TYR A 43 1.53 9.89 -2.01
CA TYR A 43 1.90 9.67 -0.61
C TYR A 43 3.14 8.80 -0.47
N ASN A 44 4.10 9.24 0.34
CA ASN A 44 5.23 8.42 0.78
C ASN A 44 5.13 8.19 2.29
N ILE A 45 5.11 6.93 2.70
CA ILE A 45 4.94 6.51 4.09
C ILE A 45 6.10 5.58 4.45
N THR A 46 6.87 5.95 5.47
CA THR A 46 7.99 5.12 5.96
C THR A 46 7.88 4.94 7.47
N GLU A 47 7.86 3.70 7.95
CA GLU A 47 7.73 3.35 9.37
C GLU A 47 8.69 2.22 9.77
N GLU A 48 9.44 2.40 10.88
CA GLU A 48 10.40 1.39 11.35
C GLU A 48 9.75 0.27 12.18
N ASP A 49 8.66 0.59 12.90
CA ASP A 49 7.90 -0.36 13.73
C ASP A 49 6.49 -0.54 13.16
N GLY A 50 5.80 -1.62 13.57
CA GLY A 50 4.52 -2.02 12.99
C GLY A 50 3.47 -0.92 12.96
N PHE A 51 2.79 -0.78 11.83
CA PHE A 51 1.95 0.35 11.50
C PHE A 51 0.60 -0.08 10.92
N GLN A 52 -0.48 0.50 11.44
CA GLN A 52 -1.83 0.32 10.90
C GLN A 52 -2.29 1.66 10.32
N LEU A 53 -2.46 1.73 9.00
CA LEU A 53 -3.07 2.92 8.40
C LEU A 53 -4.57 2.91 8.63
N ALA A 54 -5.14 4.09 8.88
CA ALA A 54 -6.57 4.27 8.67
C ALA A 54 -6.93 3.95 7.21
N PRO A 55 -8.17 3.52 6.93
CA PRO A 55 -8.63 3.29 5.57
C PRO A 55 -8.36 4.51 4.68
N ILE A 56 -7.76 4.26 3.52
CA ILE A 56 -7.42 5.31 2.56
C ILE A 56 -8.44 5.26 1.42
N GLU A 57 -9.08 6.40 1.14
CA GLU A 57 -10.06 6.53 0.07
C GLU A 57 -9.66 7.66 -0.88
N GLY A 58 -9.78 7.45 -2.20
CA GLY A 58 -9.49 8.50 -3.19
C GLY A 58 -9.86 8.18 -4.63
N TYR A 59 -9.99 9.20 -5.48
CA TYR A 59 -10.26 8.98 -6.91
C TYR A 59 -9.03 8.50 -7.68
N ARG A 60 -7.88 9.17 -7.50
CA ARG A 60 -6.56 8.68 -7.92
C ARG A 60 -5.61 8.76 -6.74
N LEU A 61 -4.82 7.72 -6.58
CA LEU A 61 -3.93 7.56 -5.45
C LEU A 61 -2.67 6.86 -5.91
N ASP A 62 -1.53 7.53 -5.70
CA ASP A 62 -0.20 7.00 -5.98
C ASP A 62 0.56 6.90 -4.65
N GLN A 63 1.03 5.70 -4.27
CA GLN A 63 1.62 5.48 -2.95
C GLN A 63 2.91 4.66 -2.98
N ILE A 64 3.85 5.07 -2.14
CA ILE A 64 5.03 4.29 -1.78
C ILE A 64 5.00 4.08 -0.26
N ILE A 65 4.96 2.81 0.16
CA ILE A 65 4.85 2.47 1.58
C ILE A 65 5.90 1.44 1.97
N GLU A 66 6.70 1.77 2.97
CA GLU A 66 7.77 0.93 3.48
C GLU A 66 7.61 0.73 5.00
N GLY A 67 7.66 -0.51 5.48
CA GLY A 67 7.73 -0.76 6.91
C GLY A 67 7.84 -2.21 7.37
N TYR A 68 8.08 -2.41 8.67
CA TYR A 68 8.32 -3.77 9.19
C TYR A 68 7.04 -4.62 9.31
N ARG A 69 5.95 -4.07 9.84
CA ARG A 69 4.61 -4.68 9.83
C ARG A 69 3.61 -3.66 9.29
N LEU A 70 2.76 -4.06 8.36
CA LEU A 70 1.87 -3.15 7.67
C LEU A 70 0.47 -3.75 7.55
N ASP A 71 -0.51 -3.07 8.15
CA ASP A 71 -1.92 -3.43 8.03
C ASP A 71 -2.67 -2.30 7.32
N GLN A 72 -3.28 -2.59 6.16
CA GLN A 72 -3.85 -1.56 5.28
C GLN A 72 -5.17 -1.94 4.63
N ILE A 73 -6.03 -0.92 4.51
CA ILE A 73 -7.25 -0.97 3.70
C ILE A 73 -7.23 0.24 2.78
N ILE A 74 -7.30 0.01 1.46
CA ILE A 74 -7.20 1.08 0.45
C ILE A 74 -8.31 0.90 -0.58
N GLU A 75 -9.09 1.96 -0.79
CA GLU A 75 -10.16 2.01 -1.78
C GLU A 75 -9.96 3.19 -2.74
N GLY A 76 -10.09 2.94 -4.04
CA GLY A 76 -10.08 4.06 -4.99
C GLY A 76 -10.39 3.71 -6.43
N TYR A 77 -10.63 4.72 -7.26
CA TYR A 77 -10.95 4.46 -8.67
C TYR A 77 -9.70 4.07 -9.48
N ARG A 78 -8.56 4.72 -9.24
CA ARG A 78 -7.26 4.38 -9.83
C ARG A 78 -6.19 4.35 -8.75
N LEU A 79 -5.55 3.21 -8.55
CA LEU A 79 -4.48 3.04 -7.57
C LEU A 79 -3.19 2.62 -8.29
N ASP A 80 -2.09 3.28 -7.97
CA ASP A 80 -0.71 2.90 -8.30
C ASP A 80 0.08 2.78 -6.98
N GLN A 81 0.59 1.59 -6.67
CA GLN A 81 1.14 1.31 -5.34
C GLN A 81 2.43 0.50 -5.40
N ILE A 82 3.42 0.95 -4.63
CA ILE A 82 4.63 0.19 -4.30
C ILE A 82 4.66 -0.02 -2.80
N ILE A 83 4.69 -1.27 -2.37
CA ILE A 83 4.61 -1.62 -0.96
C ILE A 83 5.70 -2.63 -0.62
N GLU A 84 6.54 -2.28 0.35
CA GLU A 84 7.63 -3.14 0.83
C GLU A 84 7.52 -3.34 2.34
N GLY A 85 7.64 -4.58 2.81
CA GLY A 85 7.75 -4.84 4.23
C GLY A 85 7.94 -6.29 4.65
N TYR A 86 8.13 -6.52 5.95
CA TYR A 86 8.39 -7.87 6.43
C TYR A 86 7.11 -8.69 6.66
N HIS A 87 6.07 -8.07 7.20
CA HIS A 87 4.73 -8.64 7.35
C HIS A 87 3.69 -7.67 6.77
N LEU A 88 2.98 -8.06 5.72
CA LEU A 88 1.96 -7.23 5.08
C LEU A 88 0.59 -7.93 5.11
N ASP A 89 -0.40 -7.25 5.70
CA ASP A 89 -1.82 -7.65 5.67
C ASP A 89 -2.62 -6.54 4.96
N GLN A 90 -3.18 -6.83 3.77
CA GLN A 90 -3.73 -5.79 2.91
C GLN A 90 -5.08 -6.14 2.29
N ILE A 91 -5.96 -5.13 2.25
CA ILE A 91 -7.21 -5.17 1.50
C ILE A 91 -7.22 -3.98 0.54
N ILE A 92 -7.28 -4.25 -0.76
CA ILE A 92 -7.21 -3.20 -1.78
C ILE A 92 -8.35 -3.36 -2.77
N GLU A 93 -9.15 -2.31 -2.92
CA GLU A 93 -10.30 -2.28 -3.83
C GLU A 93 -10.20 -1.11 -4.80
N GLY A 94 -10.42 -1.37 -6.09
CA GLY A 94 -10.52 -0.28 -7.04
C GLY A 94 -10.86 -0.64 -8.47
N TYR A 95 -11.08 0.36 -9.32
CA TYR A 95 -11.45 0.08 -10.72
C TYR A 95 -10.22 -0.26 -11.58
N ARG A 96 -9.10 0.45 -11.39
CA ARG A 96 -7.81 0.15 -12.03
C ARG A 96 -6.72 0.10 -10.97
N LEU A 97 -6.04 -1.03 -10.85
CA LEU A 97 -4.94 -1.24 -9.91
C LEU A 97 -3.66 -1.58 -10.69
N ASP A 98 -2.58 -0.90 -10.36
CA ASP A 98 -1.19 -1.24 -10.72
C ASP A 98 -0.40 -1.35 -9.41
N GLN A 99 0.18 -2.52 -9.13
CA GLN A 99 0.76 -2.79 -7.81
C GLN A 99 2.05 -3.60 -7.89
N ILE A 100 3.02 -3.17 -7.08
CA ILE A 100 4.22 -3.93 -6.78
C ILE A 100 4.27 -4.14 -5.27
N ILE A 101 4.26 -5.39 -4.84
CA ILE A 101 4.24 -5.73 -3.41
C ILE A 101 5.33 -6.75 -3.11
N GLU A 102 6.25 -6.37 -2.21
CA GLU A 102 7.36 -7.20 -1.78
C GLU A 102 7.32 -7.40 -0.27
N GLY A 103 7.41 -8.65 0.18
CA GLY A 103 7.57 -8.91 1.60
C GLY A 103 7.78 -10.35 2.03
N TYR A 104 8.19 -10.54 3.28
CA TYR A 104 8.50 -11.88 3.76
C TYR A 104 7.24 -12.71 4.02
N ARG A 105 6.22 -12.15 4.69
CA ARG A 105 4.88 -12.74 4.80
C ARG A 105 3.83 -11.78 4.28
N LEU A 106 2.96 -12.28 3.41
CA LEU A 106 1.96 -11.51 2.69
C LEU A 106 0.59 -12.20 2.81
N ASP A 107 -0.39 -11.49 3.37
CA ASP A 107 -1.81 -11.87 3.35
C ASP A 107 -2.61 -10.76 2.65
N GLN A 108 -3.14 -11.05 1.46
CA GLN A 108 -3.72 -10.01 0.59
C GLN A 108 -5.11 -10.35 0.05
N ILE A 109 -5.98 -9.34 -0.01
CA ILE A 109 -7.24 -9.39 -0.73
C ILE A 109 -7.28 -8.21 -1.69
N ILE A 110 -7.32 -8.49 -2.99
CA ILE A 110 -7.29 -7.45 -4.01
C ILE A 110 -8.46 -7.62 -4.98
N LYS A 111 -9.22 -6.55 -5.15
CA LYS A 111 -10.42 -6.53 -6.00
C LYS A 111 -10.37 -5.37 -6.97
N GLY A 112 -10.58 -5.67 -8.25
CA GLY A 112 -10.75 -4.60 -9.21
C GLY A 112 -11.09 -4.99 -10.62
N TYR A 113 -11.50 -4.02 -11.43
CA TYR A 113 -11.91 -4.31 -12.80
C TYR A 113 -10.70 -4.60 -13.72
N ARG A 114 -9.62 -3.82 -13.59
CA ARG A 114 -8.34 -4.02 -14.28
C ARG A 114 -7.22 -4.06 -13.26
N LEU A 115 -6.44 -5.13 -13.30
CA LEU A 115 -5.37 -5.44 -12.35
C LEU A 115 -4.08 -5.73 -13.13
N ASP A 116 -3.00 -5.04 -12.77
CA ASP A 116 -1.62 -5.38 -13.11
C ASP A 116 -0.82 -5.47 -11.80
N GLN A 117 -0.22 -6.63 -11.53
CA GLN A 117 0.36 -6.91 -10.22
C GLN A 117 1.66 -7.70 -10.29
N ILE A 118 2.63 -7.29 -9.48
CA ILE A 118 3.84 -8.04 -9.19
C ILE A 118 3.89 -8.27 -7.68
N ILE A 119 3.87 -9.53 -7.26
CA ILE A 119 3.89 -9.92 -5.85
C ILE A 119 5.08 -10.84 -5.60
N GLU A 120 5.98 -10.46 -4.70
CA GLU A 120 7.14 -11.25 -4.30
C GLU A 120 7.15 -11.48 -2.80
N GLY A 121 7.17 -12.75 -2.37
CA GLY A 121 7.29 -13.03 -0.94
C GLY A 121 7.50 -14.49 -0.56
N TYR A 122 7.92 -14.73 0.68
CA TYR A 122 8.25 -16.09 1.15
C TYR A 122 6.98 -16.87 1.50
N CYS A 123 6.17 -16.36 2.43
CA CYS A 123 4.85 -16.90 2.74
C CYS A 123 3.78 -16.00 2.10
N LEU A 124 2.95 -16.56 1.21
CA LEU A 124 1.93 -15.81 0.48
C LEU A 124 0.57 -16.48 0.59
N ASP A 125 -0.42 -15.74 1.11
CA ASP A 125 -1.85 -16.01 0.95
C ASP A 125 -2.49 -14.83 0.20
N GLN A 126 -3.24 -15.13 -0.86
CA GLN A 126 -3.83 -14.08 -1.71
C GLN A 126 -5.18 -14.48 -2.28
N ILE A 127 -6.11 -13.53 -2.27
CA ILE A 127 -7.40 -13.60 -2.97
C ILE A 127 -7.45 -12.42 -3.94
N ILE A 128 -7.44 -12.72 -5.24
CA ILE A 128 -7.49 -11.71 -6.30
C ILE A 128 -8.75 -11.91 -7.15
N GLU A 129 -9.54 -10.86 -7.28
CA GLU A 129 -10.76 -10.85 -8.10
C GLU A 129 -10.72 -9.70 -9.11
N GLY A 130 -10.79 -10.03 -10.40
CA GLY A 130 -10.92 -9.00 -11.43
C GLY A 130 -11.31 -9.47 -12.82
N TYR A 131 -11.72 -8.52 -13.66
CA TYR A 131 -12.21 -8.79 -15.02
C TYR A 131 -11.06 -8.88 -16.04
N HIS A 132 -10.04 -8.03 -15.87
CA HIS A 132 -8.77 -8.11 -16.59
C HIS A 132 -7.64 -8.19 -15.57
N LEU A 133 -6.92 -9.31 -15.56
CA LEU A 133 -5.84 -9.59 -14.62
C LEU A 133 -4.57 -9.95 -15.38
N ASP A 134 -3.51 -9.17 -15.13
CA ASP A 134 -2.12 -9.56 -15.38
C ASP A 134 -1.42 -9.68 -14.01
N GLN A 135 -0.73 -10.79 -13.77
CA GLN A 135 -0.15 -11.10 -12.47
C GLN A 135 1.14 -11.88 -12.61
N ILE A 136 2.17 -11.40 -11.92
CA ILE A 136 3.42 -12.12 -11.70
C ILE A 136 3.56 -12.35 -10.20
N THR A 137 3.63 -13.62 -9.80
CA THR A 137 3.86 -13.98 -8.40
C THR A 137 5.12 -14.81 -8.27
N ARG A 138 5.97 -14.45 -7.30
CA ARG A 138 7.16 -15.21 -6.91
C ARG A 138 7.11 -15.48 -5.42
N GLY A 139 7.22 -16.75 -5.05
CA GLY A 139 7.38 -17.08 -3.65
C GLY A 139 7.93 -18.46 -3.40
N GLU A 140 8.55 -18.60 -2.24
CA GLU A 140 9.08 -19.87 -1.73
C GLU A 140 8.12 -20.41 -0.67
N THR A 141 7.11 -21.14 -1.11
CA THR A 141 6.30 -21.94 -0.18
C THR A 141 7.19 -22.96 0.50
N ASP A 142 7.17 -23.03 1.84
CA ASP A 142 7.70 -24.18 2.56
C ASP A 142 7.05 -25.43 1.95
N LYS A 143 7.83 -26.19 1.18
CA LYS A 143 7.41 -27.54 0.79
C LYS A 143 7.33 -28.29 2.10
N GLU A 144 6.13 -28.49 2.62
CA GLU A 144 5.89 -29.59 3.54
C GLU A 144 6.46 -30.83 2.86
N ALA A 145 7.60 -31.30 3.37
CA ALA A 145 8.12 -32.58 3.00
C ALA A 145 7.11 -33.60 3.53
N ASP A 146 6.15 -33.97 2.68
CA ASP A 146 5.29 -35.14 2.88
C ASP A 146 6.19 -36.31 3.29
N ASN A 147 6.04 -36.74 4.54
CA ASN A 147 6.77 -37.85 5.16
C ASN A 147 5.77 -38.93 5.57
#